data_AF-A0A8D8U2C0-F1
#
_entry.id   AF-A0A8D8U2C0-F1
#
_cell.length_a   1.000
_cell.length_b   1.000
_cell.length_c   1.000
_cell.angle_alpha   90.00
_cell.angle_beta   90.00
_cell.angle_gamma   90.00
#
_symmetry.space_group_name_H-M   'P 1'
#
loop_
_entity.id
_entity.type
_entity.pdbx_description
1 polymer ?
#
loop_
_entity_poly.entity_id
_entity_poly.type
_entity_poly.pdbx_seq_one_letter_code
_entity_poly.pdbx_strand_id
1 'polypeptide(L)'
;MLFSNNLINHYSTRRKLISVFILVSLISVVRSRDLSCANAKYFTNPGKVAVDLLKSPVNGESLKICTSRLTCCSQEQEIQVHNVIRSSYDKHLKQTLYTLSSVLKSRAHRFDGFFKELLSTSKKSFHDMFKRTYGIIYEQNSFLFTDLFEELEKYFSKGNVDLIEVMDNFFSILYQKMFTVLNAQYTFDDKYLVCVSEHMKDLKPFGDVPSKLSVQLKRSFVATRTFQQSLNVAGDIVHNMINMPISLECARSMTKMAGCPMCQGYPNLKPCYNYCANVMKGCVAFQSELDHEWNVFVDAIEKIAERLLGPFNIEMVVEPINIKISEAIMNFQENSQHVSQRVFSGCGKPILGRRKRQVSNSGRTNSRPAFPLSETIDEEEEEDEDEDEEDEEEGEEEEEDEE
;
A
#
# COMPACT_ATOMS: atom_id res chain seq x y z
N MET A 1 87.12 36.88 -28.44
CA MET A 1 86.05 37.69 -27.80
C MET A 1 84.94 36.78 -27.26
N LEU A 2 85.26 35.89 -26.31
CA LEU A 2 84.33 34.84 -25.84
C LEU A 2 84.00 34.92 -24.33
N PHE A 3 84.33 36.02 -23.66
CA PHE A 3 84.05 36.19 -22.22
C PHE A 3 83.02 37.27 -21.88
N SER A 4 82.55 38.07 -22.84
CA SER A 4 81.60 39.17 -22.56
C SER A 4 80.12 38.79 -22.69
N ASN A 5 79.77 37.74 -23.45
CA ASN A 5 78.37 37.38 -23.70
C ASN A 5 77.72 36.54 -22.59
N ASN A 6 78.49 35.83 -21.76
CA ASN A 6 77.93 35.02 -20.67
C ASN A 6 77.56 35.84 -19.43
N LEU A 7 78.28 36.92 -19.14
CA LEU A 7 77.98 37.80 -18.00
C LEU A 7 76.71 38.65 -18.24
N ILE A 8 76.48 39.11 -19.47
CA ILE A 8 75.30 39.91 -19.84
C ILE A 8 74.02 39.06 -19.79
N ASN A 9 74.09 37.81 -20.26
CA ASN A 9 72.95 36.90 -20.23
C ASN A 9 72.55 36.53 -18.80
N HIS A 10 73.52 36.19 -17.94
CA HIS A 10 73.26 35.81 -16.55
C HIS A 10 72.67 36.97 -15.70
N TYR A 11 73.06 38.22 -16.00
CA TYR A 11 72.52 39.41 -15.36
C TYR A 11 71.08 39.71 -15.80
N SER A 12 70.77 39.46 -17.07
CA SER A 12 69.42 39.60 -17.64
C SER A 12 68.44 38.57 -17.06
N THR A 13 68.86 37.31 -16.91
CA THR A 13 68.00 36.25 -16.33
C THR A 13 67.74 36.50 -14.84
N ARG A 14 68.75 36.95 -14.07
CA ARG A 14 68.57 37.29 -12.64
C ARG A 14 67.64 38.49 -12.44
N ARG A 15 67.74 39.54 -13.26
CA ARG A 15 66.80 40.67 -13.21
C ARG A 15 65.37 40.26 -13.54
N LYS A 16 65.17 39.40 -14.54
CA LYS A 16 63.83 38.87 -14.89
C LYS A 16 63.26 38.02 -13.76
N LEU A 17 64.05 37.15 -13.14
CA LEU A 17 63.62 36.33 -12.00
C LEU A 17 63.27 37.19 -10.77
N ILE A 18 64.06 38.22 -10.46
CA ILE A 18 63.78 39.15 -9.35
C ILE A 18 62.51 39.97 -9.66
N SER A 19 62.33 40.45 -10.89
CA SER A 19 61.10 41.14 -11.28
C SER A 19 59.87 40.23 -11.21
N VAL A 20 59.98 38.96 -11.62
CA VAL A 20 58.89 37.99 -11.50
C VAL A 20 58.61 37.67 -10.02
N PHE A 21 59.63 37.51 -9.18
CA PHE A 21 59.42 37.31 -7.75
C PHE A 21 58.78 38.51 -7.08
N ILE A 22 59.19 39.73 -7.43
CA ILE A 22 58.58 40.98 -6.91
C ILE A 22 57.15 41.13 -7.42
N LEU A 23 56.87 40.84 -8.70
CA LEU A 23 55.51 40.82 -9.25
C LEU A 23 54.63 39.76 -8.59
N VAL A 24 55.13 38.54 -8.39
CA VAL A 24 54.41 37.46 -7.71
C VAL A 24 54.17 37.79 -6.24
N SER A 25 55.13 38.44 -5.57
CA SER A 25 54.99 38.90 -4.18
C SER A 25 54.03 40.10 -4.05
N LEU A 26 53.95 40.96 -5.06
CA LEU A 26 52.97 42.05 -5.13
C LEU A 26 51.57 41.56 -5.47
N ILE A 27 51.45 40.47 -6.24
CA ILE A 27 50.17 39.83 -6.59
C ILE A 27 49.65 38.94 -5.44
N SER A 28 50.54 38.38 -4.60
CA SER A 28 50.16 37.53 -3.46
C SER A 28 49.85 38.29 -2.17
N VAL A 29 49.72 39.63 -2.23
CA VAL A 29 48.91 40.35 -1.24
C VAL A 29 47.45 40.01 -1.52
N VAL A 30 47.04 38.82 -1.09
CA VAL A 30 45.64 38.47 -0.89
C VAL A 30 45.14 39.46 0.15
N ARG A 31 44.49 40.51 -0.34
CA ARG A 31 43.77 41.47 0.50
C ARG A 31 42.67 40.68 1.18
N SER A 32 42.90 40.25 2.43
CA SER A 32 41.86 39.73 3.31
C SER A 32 40.69 40.68 3.21
N ARG A 33 39.56 40.25 2.63
CA ARG A 33 38.34 41.06 2.71
C ARG A 33 38.05 41.24 4.19
N ASP A 34 37.94 42.48 4.64
CA ASP A 34 37.52 42.78 6.00
C ASP A 34 36.15 42.12 6.24
N LEU A 35 36.04 41.39 7.34
CA LEU A 35 34.79 40.74 7.74
C LEU A 35 33.70 41.80 7.93
N SER A 36 32.66 41.76 7.10
CA SER A 36 31.52 42.68 7.20
C SER A 36 30.31 41.98 7.82
N CYS A 37 29.85 42.49 8.96
CA CYS A 37 28.67 42.00 9.66
C CYS A 37 27.40 42.81 9.37
N ALA A 38 27.47 43.81 8.49
CA ALA A 38 26.39 44.76 8.23
C ALA A 38 25.07 44.09 7.77
N ASN A 39 25.16 42.90 7.17
CA ASN A 39 24.02 42.15 6.63
C ASN A 39 23.87 40.74 7.24
N ALA A 40 24.51 40.48 8.39
CA ALA A 40 24.47 39.17 9.03
C ALA A 40 23.13 39.01 9.79
N LYS A 41 22.11 38.44 9.14
CA LYS A 41 20.83 38.08 9.76
C LYS A 41 20.51 36.63 9.44
N TYR A 42 20.23 35.82 10.45
CA TYR A 42 19.73 34.46 10.22
C TYR A 42 18.22 34.52 9.98
N PHE A 43 17.79 34.02 8.83
CA PHE A 43 16.38 33.92 8.47
C PHE A 43 15.92 32.46 8.55
N THR A 44 14.75 32.20 9.15
CA THR A 44 14.01 30.96 8.90
C THR A 44 13.17 31.09 7.64
N ASN A 45 12.89 29.97 7.00
CA ASN A 45 11.90 29.93 5.93
C ASN A 45 10.48 30.00 6.55
N PRO A 46 9.56 30.91 6.13
CA PRO A 46 9.66 31.89 5.06
C PRO A 46 10.07 33.28 5.55
N GLY A 47 11.34 33.65 5.34
CA GLY A 47 11.88 35.02 5.48
C GLY A 47 11.83 35.69 6.85
N LYS A 48 11.47 35.01 7.94
CA LYS A 48 11.45 35.62 9.28
C LYS A 48 12.87 35.68 9.85
N VAL A 49 13.31 36.85 10.31
CA VAL A 49 14.56 36.96 11.06
C VAL A 49 14.43 36.11 12.32
N ALA A 50 15.19 35.02 12.39
CA ALA A 50 15.21 34.16 13.56
C ALA A 50 16.29 34.58 14.56
N VAL A 51 17.41 35.14 14.07
CA VAL A 51 18.49 35.67 14.91
C VAL A 51 19.09 36.91 14.25
N ASP A 52 19.08 38.03 14.97
CA ASP A 52 19.79 39.25 14.60
C ASP A 52 21.23 39.15 15.11
N LEU A 53 22.22 39.19 14.21
CA LEU A 53 23.63 38.99 14.54
C LEU A 53 24.31 40.33 14.87
N LEU A 54 25.54 40.29 15.37
CA LEU A 54 26.29 41.52 15.68
C LEU A 54 26.52 42.34 14.42
N LYS A 55 26.46 43.67 14.54
CA LYS A 55 26.68 44.62 13.43
C LYS A 55 28.16 44.85 13.14
N SER A 56 29.04 44.51 14.09
CA SER A 56 30.49 44.63 13.99
C SER A 56 31.17 43.31 14.37
N PRO A 57 32.32 42.99 13.75
CA PRO A 57 33.05 41.75 14.04
C PRO A 57 33.67 41.78 15.44
N VAL A 58 33.61 40.64 16.13
CA VAL A 58 34.22 40.40 17.45
C VAL A 58 35.16 39.20 17.41
N ASN A 59 35.96 39.00 18.47
CA ASN A 59 36.80 37.80 18.59
C ASN A 59 35.91 36.54 18.77
N GLY A 60 36.16 35.51 17.97
CA GLY A 60 35.40 34.25 17.93
C GLY A 60 35.89 33.13 18.85
N GLU A 61 36.92 33.36 19.69
CA GLU A 61 37.46 32.35 20.61
C GLU A 61 36.44 31.75 21.60
N SER A 62 35.33 32.45 21.88
CA SER A 62 34.26 31.99 22.77
C SER A 62 33.23 31.05 22.13
N LEU A 63 33.30 30.85 20.80
CA LEU A 63 32.38 30.01 20.06
C LEU A 63 32.73 28.52 20.19
N LYS A 64 31.70 27.67 20.29
CA LYS A 64 31.83 26.23 20.52
C LYS A 64 31.69 25.37 19.26
N ILE A 65 31.04 25.89 18.22
CA ILE A 65 30.72 25.15 16.99
C ILE A 65 31.43 25.81 15.79
N CYS A 66 31.29 27.12 15.65
CA CYS A 66 31.89 27.88 14.57
C CYS A 66 33.33 28.23 14.89
N THR A 67 34.25 27.83 14.00
CA THR A 67 35.68 28.12 14.14
C THR A 67 36.04 29.30 13.24
N SER A 68 36.24 30.48 13.83
CA SER A 68 36.72 31.68 13.14
C SER A 68 37.42 32.62 14.11
N ARG A 69 38.48 33.30 13.66
CA ARG A 69 39.20 34.31 14.47
C ARG A 69 38.35 35.56 14.71
N LEU A 70 37.64 36.02 13.67
CA LEU A 70 36.68 37.10 13.75
C LEU A 70 35.29 36.57 13.38
N THR A 71 34.25 37.00 14.09
CA THR A 71 32.89 36.51 13.95
C THR A 71 31.86 37.63 14.11
N CYS A 72 30.71 37.48 13.47
CA CYS A 72 29.51 38.30 13.65
C CYS A 72 28.55 37.72 14.70
N CYS A 73 28.90 36.62 15.37
CA CYS A 73 28.07 35.97 16.39
C CYS A 73 28.70 36.06 17.78
N SER A 74 27.89 36.38 18.79
CA SER A 74 28.18 36.09 20.19
C SER A 74 27.93 34.61 20.52
N GLN A 75 28.41 34.15 21.69
CA GLN A 75 28.12 32.80 22.17
C GLN A 75 26.61 32.53 22.30
N GLU A 76 25.84 33.53 22.75
CA GLU A 76 24.38 33.43 22.87
C GLU A 76 23.71 33.31 21.49
N GLN A 77 24.16 34.11 20.51
CA GLN A 77 23.65 34.04 19.14
C GLN A 77 24.01 32.71 18.45
N GLU A 78 25.19 32.14 18.72
CA GLU A 78 25.55 30.80 18.22
C GLU A 78 24.58 29.73 18.76
N ILE A 79 24.21 29.80 20.04
CA ILE A 79 23.22 28.91 20.66
C ILE A 79 21.84 29.10 20.01
N GLN A 80 21.42 30.34 19.77
CA GLN A 80 20.15 30.63 19.11
C GLN A 80 20.11 30.08 17.68
N VAL A 81 21.16 30.32 16.88
CA VAL A 81 21.30 29.79 15.52
C VAL A 81 21.27 28.25 15.53
N HIS A 82 21.99 27.63 16.46
CA HIS A 82 21.98 26.18 16.64
C HIS A 82 20.57 25.63 16.90
N ASN A 83 19.84 26.22 17.84
CA ASN A 83 18.50 25.79 18.21
C ASN A 83 17.50 25.94 17.04
N VAL A 84 17.60 27.04 16.30
CA VAL A 84 16.74 27.28 15.14
C VAL A 84 17.01 26.28 14.02
N ILE A 85 18.29 26.02 13.69
CA ILE A 85 18.66 25.02 12.67
C ILE A 85 18.17 23.63 13.07
N ARG A 86 18.41 23.24 14.33
CA ARG A 86 17.96 21.95 14.87
C ARG A 86 16.44 21.81 14.76
N SER A 87 15.69 22.81 15.23
CA SER A 87 14.22 22.80 15.20
C SER A 87 13.68 22.78 13.76
N SER A 88 14.31 23.53 12.85
CA SER A 88 13.93 23.54 11.43
C SER A 88 14.13 22.18 10.77
N TYR A 89 15.25 21.51 11.02
CA TYR A 89 15.51 20.16 10.50
C TYR A 89 14.55 19.14 11.11
N ASP A 90 14.35 19.17 12.43
CA ASP A 90 13.41 18.28 13.14
C ASP A 90 12.01 18.36 12.55
N LYS A 91 11.53 19.59 12.36
CA LYS A 91 10.23 19.86 11.77
C LYS A 91 10.13 19.27 10.35
N HIS A 92 11.15 19.50 9.51
CA HIS A 92 11.13 19.01 8.14
C HIS A 92 11.15 17.49 8.07
N LEU A 93 12.06 16.84 8.82
CA LEU A 93 12.16 15.39 8.87
C LEU A 93 10.86 14.75 9.36
N LYS A 94 10.29 15.28 10.46
CA LYS A 94 9.00 14.81 11.00
C LYS A 94 7.87 14.98 10.00
N GLN A 95 7.82 16.11 9.28
CA GLN A 95 6.81 16.34 8.26
C GLN A 95 6.92 15.33 7.12
N THR A 96 8.12 15.07 6.61
CA THR A 96 8.35 14.06 5.55
C THR A 96 7.93 12.65 5.99
N LEU A 97 8.37 12.21 7.18
CA LEU A 97 8.01 10.90 7.73
C LEU A 97 6.50 10.81 8.00
N TYR A 98 5.89 11.87 8.52
CA TYR A 98 4.45 11.92 8.75
C TYR A 98 3.67 11.79 7.45
N THR A 99 4.05 12.53 6.41
CA THR A 99 3.41 12.43 5.09
C THR A 99 3.52 11.01 4.53
N LEU A 100 4.70 10.38 4.59
CA LEU A 100 4.89 9.01 4.13
C LEU A 100 4.03 8.01 4.92
N SER A 101 4.06 8.08 6.25
CA SER A 101 3.24 7.24 7.12
C SER A 101 1.75 7.40 6.83
N SER A 102 1.29 8.65 6.67
CA SER A 102 -0.11 8.97 6.38
C SER A 102 -0.56 8.40 5.04
N VAL A 103 0.26 8.51 3.99
CA VAL A 103 -0.04 7.91 2.68
C VAL A 103 -0.18 6.39 2.80
N LEU A 104 0.77 5.70 3.43
CA LEU A 104 0.73 4.25 3.57
C LEU A 104 -0.52 3.77 4.33
N LYS A 105 -0.84 4.40 5.47
CA LYS A 105 -2.04 4.09 6.25
C LYS A 105 -3.33 4.39 5.50
N SER A 106 -3.38 5.52 4.79
CA SER A 106 -4.55 5.89 3.98
C SER A 106 -4.79 4.87 2.86
N ARG A 107 -3.73 4.42 2.18
CA ARG A 107 -3.83 3.38 1.14
C ARG A 107 -4.26 2.03 1.72
N ALA A 108 -3.70 1.64 2.87
CA ALA A 108 -4.12 0.43 3.58
C ALA A 108 -5.61 0.47 3.95
N HIS A 109 -6.10 1.60 4.45
CA HIS A 109 -7.49 1.75 4.84
C HIS A 109 -8.44 1.78 3.63
N ARG A 110 -8.07 2.46 2.54
CA ARG A 110 -8.86 2.46 1.30
C ARG A 110 -8.97 1.05 0.72
N PHE A 111 -7.88 0.29 0.73
CA PHE A 111 -7.87 -1.09 0.24
C PHE A 111 -8.71 -2.04 1.12
N ASP A 112 -8.67 -1.86 2.45
CA ASP A 112 -9.58 -2.55 3.39
C ASP A 112 -11.05 -2.25 3.11
N GLY A 113 -11.40 -0.98 2.86
CA GLY A 113 -12.76 -0.57 2.52
C GLY A 113 -13.25 -1.19 1.21
N PHE A 114 -12.44 -1.11 0.15
CA PHE A 114 -12.72 -1.73 -1.15
C PHE A 114 -13.01 -3.24 -1.00
N PHE A 115 -12.17 -3.97 -0.27
CA PHE A 115 -12.35 -5.41 -0.12
C PHE A 115 -13.64 -5.78 0.65
N LYS A 116 -13.99 -5.00 1.69
CA LYS A 116 -15.24 -5.20 2.45
C LYS A 116 -16.46 -4.95 1.59
N GLU A 117 -16.41 -3.91 0.75
CA GLU A 117 -17.48 -3.62 -0.21
C GLU A 117 -17.63 -4.73 -1.24
N LEU A 118 -16.52 -5.20 -1.82
CA LEU A 118 -16.51 -6.31 -2.78
C LEU A 118 -17.15 -7.58 -2.19
N LEU A 119 -16.81 -7.95 -0.95
CA LEU A 119 -17.42 -9.10 -0.28
C LEU A 119 -18.92 -8.91 -0.03
N SER A 120 -19.32 -7.73 0.45
CA SER A 120 -20.72 -7.41 0.72
C SER A 120 -21.57 -7.48 -0.57
N THR A 121 -21.06 -6.89 -1.65
CA THR A 121 -21.69 -6.92 -2.96
C THR A 121 -21.77 -8.33 -3.52
N SER A 122 -20.69 -9.11 -3.43
CA SER A 122 -20.69 -10.52 -3.83
C SER A 122 -21.70 -11.35 -3.02
N LYS A 123 -21.77 -11.17 -1.70
CA LYS A 123 -22.76 -11.84 -0.83
C LYS A 123 -24.20 -11.52 -1.25
N LYS A 124 -24.49 -10.25 -1.56
CA LYS A 124 -25.81 -9.82 -2.03
C LYS A 124 -26.14 -10.42 -3.40
N SER A 125 -25.24 -10.30 -4.37
CA SER A 125 -25.37 -10.87 -5.71
C SER A 125 -25.57 -12.39 -5.66
N PHE A 126 -24.82 -13.06 -4.79
CA PHE A 126 -24.99 -14.49 -4.50
C PHE A 126 -26.41 -14.79 -4.04
N HIS A 127 -26.89 -14.07 -3.03
CA HIS A 127 -28.22 -14.29 -2.48
C HIS A 127 -29.32 -14.07 -3.52
N ASP A 128 -29.25 -12.97 -4.27
CA ASP A 128 -30.26 -12.60 -5.27
C ASP A 128 -30.30 -13.62 -6.41
N MET A 129 -29.14 -14.03 -6.93
CA MET A 129 -29.05 -15.05 -7.97
C MET A 129 -29.59 -16.40 -7.48
N PHE A 130 -29.15 -16.88 -6.31
CA PHE A 130 -29.57 -18.19 -5.80
C PHE A 130 -31.05 -18.23 -5.43
N LYS A 131 -31.60 -17.12 -4.90
CA LYS A 131 -33.03 -17.01 -4.62
C LYS A 131 -33.84 -17.07 -5.91
N ARG A 132 -33.39 -16.42 -7.00
CA ARG A 132 -34.04 -16.48 -8.30
C ARG A 132 -33.97 -17.88 -8.92
N THR A 133 -32.80 -18.53 -8.89
CA THR A 133 -32.56 -19.83 -9.54
C THR A 133 -33.12 -21.02 -8.77
N TYR A 134 -32.95 -21.05 -7.45
CA TYR A 134 -33.26 -22.22 -6.61
C TYR A 134 -34.47 -22.01 -5.68
N GLY A 135 -34.95 -20.78 -5.54
CA GLY A 135 -36.15 -20.45 -4.78
C GLY A 135 -36.09 -20.91 -3.32
N ILE A 136 -37.20 -21.51 -2.86
CA ILE A 136 -37.41 -21.93 -1.47
C ILE A 136 -36.35 -22.93 -0.99
N ILE A 137 -35.82 -23.78 -1.88
CA ILE A 137 -34.79 -24.78 -1.52
C ILE A 137 -33.52 -24.08 -1.03
N TYR A 138 -33.13 -23.00 -1.72
CA TYR A 138 -32.03 -22.16 -1.27
C TYR A 138 -32.38 -21.42 0.02
N GLU A 139 -33.53 -20.76 0.10
CA GLU A 139 -33.90 -19.97 1.29
C GLU A 139 -33.83 -20.80 2.59
N GLN A 140 -34.30 -22.05 2.55
CA GLN A 140 -34.24 -23.00 3.67
C GLN A 140 -32.82 -23.38 4.10
N ASN A 141 -31.84 -23.27 3.20
CA ASN A 141 -30.43 -23.62 3.44
C ASN A 141 -29.49 -22.41 3.32
N SER A 142 -30.04 -21.20 3.25
CA SER A 142 -29.31 -19.97 2.98
C SER A 142 -28.23 -19.68 4.03
N PHE A 143 -28.45 -20.12 5.27
CA PHE A 143 -27.50 -20.01 6.38
C PHE A 143 -26.12 -20.59 6.02
N LEU A 144 -26.04 -21.70 5.28
CA LEU A 144 -24.77 -22.31 4.88
C LEU A 144 -23.88 -21.34 4.07
N PHE A 145 -24.50 -20.54 3.22
CA PHE A 145 -23.80 -19.58 2.36
C PHE A 145 -23.50 -18.30 3.15
N THR A 146 -24.42 -17.84 3.99
CA THR A 146 -24.17 -16.72 4.90
C THR A 146 -22.96 -17.02 5.80
N ASP A 147 -22.90 -18.21 6.41
CA ASP A 147 -21.80 -18.66 7.27
C ASP A 147 -20.46 -18.70 6.50
N LEU A 148 -20.47 -19.14 5.23
CA LEU A 148 -19.29 -19.10 4.38
C LEU A 148 -18.75 -17.67 4.22
N PHE A 149 -19.61 -16.72 3.84
CA PHE A 149 -19.20 -15.32 3.69
C PHE A 149 -18.72 -14.71 5.01
N GLU A 150 -19.36 -15.06 6.13
CA GLU A 150 -18.92 -14.60 7.46
C GLU A 150 -17.53 -15.14 7.84
N GLU A 151 -17.22 -16.39 7.54
CA GLU A 151 -15.86 -16.93 7.74
C GLU A 151 -14.83 -16.29 6.80
N LEU A 152 -15.20 -15.94 5.57
CA LEU A 152 -14.35 -15.18 4.64
C LEU A 152 -14.05 -13.77 5.17
N GLU A 153 -15.07 -13.05 5.66
CA GLU A 153 -14.92 -11.72 6.27
C GLU A 153 -14.04 -11.78 7.55
N LYS A 154 -14.26 -12.81 8.37
CA LYS A 154 -13.50 -13.06 9.60
C LYS A 154 -12.06 -13.42 9.31
N TYR A 155 -11.78 -14.22 8.27
CA TYR A 155 -10.42 -14.45 7.79
C TYR A 155 -9.76 -13.12 7.43
N PHE A 156 -10.40 -12.30 6.60
CA PHE A 156 -9.81 -11.04 6.18
C PHE A 156 -9.58 -10.07 7.35
N SER A 157 -10.44 -10.08 8.36
CA SER A 157 -10.31 -9.20 9.53
C SER A 157 -9.28 -9.73 10.54
N LYS A 158 -9.34 -11.01 10.92
CA LYS A 158 -8.57 -11.59 12.03
C LYS A 158 -7.45 -12.55 11.60
N GLY A 159 -7.60 -13.22 10.46
CA GLY A 159 -6.60 -14.14 9.89
C GLY A 159 -6.45 -15.48 10.61
N ASN A 160 -7.26 -15.77 11.62
CA ASN A 160 -7.19 -16.98 12.44
C ASN A 160 -8.14 -18.08 11.95
N VAL A 161 -8.34 -18.17 10.63
CA VAL A 161 -9.26 -19.09 9.97
C VAL A 161 -8.48 -19.86 8.92
N ASP A 162 -8.59 -21.18 8.85
CA ASP A 162 -8.05 -21.95 7.73
C ASP A 162 -9.08 -21.99 6.60
N LEU A 163 -8.81 -21.21 5.55
CA LEU A 163 -9.70 -21.12 4.38
C LEU A 163 -9.91 -22.47 3.69
N ILE A 164 -8.94 -23.40 3.72
CA ILE A 164 -9.15 -24.72 3.12
C ILE A 164 -10.14 -25.52 3.95
N GLU A 165 -9.99 -25.50 5.27
CA GLU A 165 -10.91 -26.18 6.18
C GLU A 165 -12.34 -25.62 6.08
N VAL A 166 -12.49 -24.29 6.00
CA VAL A 166 -13.79 -23.65 5.80
C VAL A 166 -14.44 -24.11 4.50
N MET A 167 -13.70 -24.12 3.39
CA MET A 167 -14.24 -24.56 2.10
C MET A 167 -14.56 -26.06 2.08
N ASP A 168 -13.69 -26.91 2.66
CA ASP A 168 -13.92 -28.35 2.78
C ASP A 168 -15.19 -28.63 3.60
N ASN A 169 -15.38 -27.93 4.72
CA ASN A 169 -16.57 -28.04 5.54
C ASN A 169 -17.83 -27.55 4.80
N PHE A 170 -17.74 -26.40 4.13
CA PHE A 170 -18.83 -25.86 3.32
C PHE A 170 -19.30 -26.86 2.26
N PHE A 171 -18.37 -27.42 1.46
CA PHE A 171 -18.75 -28.38 0.42
C PHE A 171 -19.21 -29.72 1.01
N SER A 172 -18.68 -30.15 2.15
CA SER A 172 -19.17 -31.35 2.86
C SER A 172 -20.63 -31.20 3.29
N ILE A 173 -20.98 -30.07 3.92
CA ILE A 173 -22.36 -29.79 4.33
C ILE A 173 -23.26 -29.63 3.09
N LEU A 174 -22.80 -28.91 2.06
CA LEU A 174 -23.53 -28.76 0.80
C LEU A 174 -23.85 -30.12 0.18
N TYR A 175 -22.87 -31.05 0.17
CA TYR A 175 -23.07 -32.40 -0.33
C TYR A 175 -24.15 -33.15 0.44
N GLN A 176 -24.11 -33.13 1.78
CA GLN A 176 -25.15 -33.76 2.59
C GLN A 176 -26.54 -33.20 2.27
N LYS A 177 -26.68 -31.86 2.20
CA LYS A 177 -27.96 -31.23 1.88
C LYS A 177 -28.46 -31.59 0.49
N MET A 178 -27.60 -31.48 -0.53
CA MET A 178 -27.96 -31.84 -1.89
C MET A 178 -28.36 -33.31 -2.04
N PHE A 179 -27.63 -34.20 -1.35
CA PHE A 179 -27.95 -35.63 -1.31
C PHE A 179 -29.33 -35.88 -0.71
N THR A 180 -29.69 -35.21 0.40
CA THR A 180 -31.01 -35.34 1.02
C THR A 180 -32.13 -34.82 0.12
N VAL A 181 -31.92 -33.70 -0.57
CA VAL A 181 -32.94 -33.09 -1.44
C VAL A 181 -33.20 -33.94 -2.68
N LEU A 182 -32.15 -34.46 -3.33
CA LEU A 182 -32.31 -35.32 -4.51
C LEU A 182 -32.86 -36.71 -4.17
N ASN A 183 -32.67 -37.18 -2.95
CA ASN A 183 -33.15 -38.48 -2.49
C ASN A 183 -34.28 -38.37 -1.46
N ALA A 184 -35.13 -37.34 -1.59
CA ALA A 184 -36.21 -37.03 -0.65
C ALA A 184 -37.23 -38.16 -0.39
N GLN A 185 -37.25 -39.19 -1.24
CA GLN A 185 -38.05 -40.41 -1.04
C GLN A 185 -37.52 -41.31 0.10
N TYR A 186 -36.30 -41.07 0.57
CA TYR A 186 -35.67 -41.81 1.65
C TYR A 186 -35.53 -40.95 2.90
N THR A 187 -35.41 -41.60 4.06
CA THR A 187 -35.06 -40.95 5.32
C THR A 187 -33.62 -41.27 5.68
N PHE A 188 -32.88 -40.24 6.08
CA PHE A 188 -31.47 -40.33 6.46
C PHE A 188 -31.31 -39.89 7.91
N ASP A 189 -30.58 -40.67 8.70
CA ASP A 189 -30.13 -40.25 10.04
C ASP A 189 -28.75 -39.59 9.95
N ASP A 190 -28.32 -38.94 11.03
CA ASP A 190 -27.04 -38.21 11.07
C ASP A 190 -25.86 -39.14 10.79
N LYS A 191 -25.92 -40.38 11.28
CA LYS A 191 -24.88 -41.39 11.05
C LYS A 191 -24.74 -41.73 9.56
N TYR A 192 -25.85 -41.85 8.85
CA TYR A 192 -25.83 -42.07 7.41
C TYR A 192 -25.24 -40.86 6.67
N LEU A 193 -25.58 -39.63 7.08
CA LEU A 193 -25.02 -38.42 6.47
C LEU A 193 -23.52 -38.25 6.72
N VAL A 194 -23.01 -38.68 7.88
CA VAL A 194 -21.55 -38.77 8.11
C VAL A 194 -20.91 -39.74 7.10
N CYS A 195 -21.48 -40.93 6.90
CA CYS A 195 -20.99 -41.87 5.89
C CYS A 195 -21.04 -41.30 4.46
N VAL A 196 -22.11 -40.58 4.11
CA VAL A 196 -22.21 -39.87 2.82
C VAL A 196 -21.00 -38.95 2.65
N SER A 197 -20.70 -38.15 3.68
CA SER A 197 -19.57 -37.21 3.69
C SER A 197 -18.22 -37.89 3.48
N GLU A 198 -18.01 -39.07 4.07
CA GLU A 198 -16.76 -39.84 3.93
C GLU A 198 -16.49 -40.24 2.47
N HIS A 199 -17.54 -40.53 1.70
CA HIS A 199 -17.42 -40.88 0.28
C HIS A 199 -17.23 -39.67 -0.66
N MET A 200 -17.32 -38.43 -0.15
CA MET A 200 -17.24 -37.23 -0.98
C MET A 200 -15.90 -37.12 -1.72
N LYS A 201 -14.79 -37.42 -1.05
CA LYS A 201 -13.43 -37.27 -1.61
C LYS A 201 -13.19 -38.20 -2.79
N ASP A 202 -13.71 -39.41 -2.72
CA ASP A 202 -13.54 -40.43 -3.76
C ASP A 202 -14.50 -40.20 -4.93
N LEU A 203 -15.74 -39.77 -4.65
CA LEU A 203 -16.77 -39.59 -5.67
C LEU A 203 -16.67 -38.25 -6.39
N LYS A 204 -16.05 -37.23 -5.77
CA LYS A 204 -15.93 -35.85 -6.28
C LYS A 204 -17.23 -35.39 -6.95
N PRO A 205 -18.34 -35.36 -6.20
CA PRO A 205 -19.65 -35.23 -6.83
C PRO A 205 -19.90 -33.81 -7.39
N PHE A 206 -19.06 -32.85 -7.03
CA PHE A 206 -19.03 -31.49 -7.58
C PHE A 206 -17.95 -31.28 -8.67
N GLY A 207 -17.32 -32.36 -9.14
CA GLY A 207 -16.18 -32.27 -10.05
C GLY A 207 -14.93 -31.72 -9.37
N ASP A 208 -14.19 -30.88 -10.08
CA ASP A 208 -12.96 -30.24 -9.61
C ASP A 208 -13.19 -28.84 -9.01
N VAL A 209 -14.44 -28.33 -9.06
CA VAL A 209 -14.81 -27.01 -8.55
C VAL A 209 -14.38 -26.79 -7.10
N PRO A 210 -14.66 -27.69 -6.12
CA PRO A 210 -14.24 -27.47 -4.75
C PRO A 210 -12.73 -27.29 -4.60
N SER A 211 -11.94 -28.10 -5.29
CA SER A 211 -10.47 -28.04 -5.21
C SER A 211 -9.93 -26.75 -5.84
N LYS A 212 -10.42 -26.39 -7.04
CA LYS A 212 -9.98 -25.20 -7.76
C LYS A 212 -10.36 -23.92 -7.00
N LEU A 213 -11.64 -23.81 -6.60
CA LEU A 213 -12.16 -22.63 -5.92
C LEU A 213 -11.46 -22.42 -4.56
N SER A 214 -11.25 -23.48 -3.77
CA SER A 214 -10.58 -23.36 -2.46
C SER A 214 -9.15 -22.84 -2.58
N VAL A 215 -8.39 -23.33 -3.57
CA VAL A 215 -7.00 -22.89 -3.78
C VAL A 215 -6.95 -21.45 -4.29
N GLN A 216 -7.84 -21.07 -5.21
CA GLN A 216 -7.93 -19.71 -5.73
C GLN A 216 -8.35 -18.70 -4.66
N LEU A 217 -9.37 -19.04 -3.87
CA LEU A 217 -9.80 -18.24 -2.72
C LEU A 217 -8.66 -18.06 -1.73
N LYS A 218 -8.02 -19.15 -1.29
CA LYS A 218 -6.91 -19.06 -0.34
C LYS A 218 -5.81 -18.14 -0.85
N ARG A 219 -5.34 -18.32 -2.08
CA ARG A 219 -4.24 -17.53 -2.63
C ARG A 219 -4.58 -16.05 -2.72
N SER A 220 -5.78 -15.73 -3.20
CA SER A 220 -6.24 -14.35 -3.36
C SER A 220 -6.46 -13.68 -2.01
N PHE A 221 -7.17 -14.33 -1.08
CA PHE A 221 -7.40 -13.79 0.26
C PHE A 221 -6.11 -13.59 1.07
N VAL A 222 -5.19 -14.56 1.01
CA VAL A 222 -3.87 -14.44 1.66
C VAL A 222 -3.12 -13.24 1.08
N ALA A 223 -3.04 -13.12 -0.26
CA ALA A 223 -2.34 -12.03 -0.92
C ALA A 223 -2.96 -10.67 -0.58
N THR A 224 -4.29 -10.54 -0.69
CA THR A 224 -5.04 -9.30 -0.41
C THR A 224 -4.88 -8.87 1.04
N ARG A 225 -5.07 -9.78 2.00
CA ARG A 225 -4.86 -9.48 3.42
C ARG A 225 -3.41 -9.09 3.70
N THR A 226 -2.44 -9.84 3.17
CA THR A 226 -1.02 -9.57 3.38
C THR A 226 -0.67 -8.17 2.85
N PHE A 227 -1.08 -7.84 1.62
CA PHE A 227 -0.84 -6.52 1.02
C PHE A 227 -1.38 -5.39 1.89
N GLN A 228 -2.64 -5.49 2.32
CA GLN A 228 -3.28 -4.53 3.21
C GLN A 228 -2.51 -4.36 4.54
N GLN A 229 -2.18 -5.48 5.19
CA GLN A 229 -1.47 -5.47 6.46
C GLN A 229 -0.06 -4.91 6.33
N SER A 230 0.66 -5.27 5.27
CA SER A 230 2.01 -4.79 5.02
C SER A 230 2.06 -3.27 4.85
N LEU A 231 1.11 -2.66 4.14
CA LEU A 231 0.99 -1.20 4.04
C LEU A 231 0.73 -0.55 5.41
N ASN A 232 -0.16 -1.14 6.22
CA ASN A 232 -0.47 -0.61 7.54
C ASN A 232 0.74 -0.67 8.49
N VAL A 233 1.41 -1.83 8.54
CA VAL A 233 2.62 -2.05 9.35
C VAL A 233 3.76 -1.13 8.90
N ALA A 234 3.98 -0.95 7.60
CA ALA A 234 4.97 0.00 7.12
C ALA A 234 4.63 1.44 7.50
N GLY A 235 3.34 1.81 7.45
CA GLY A 235 2.85 3.07 7.97
C GLY A 235 3.18 3.26 9.45
N ASP A 236 3.03 2.23 10.28
CA ASP A 236 3.39 2.23 11.71
C ASP A 236 4.91 2.32 11.94
N ILE A 237 5.72 1.58 11.18
CA ILE A 237 7.18 1.65 11.26
C ILE A 237 7.67 3.08 10.98
N VAL A 238 7.21 3.68 9.87
CA VAL A 238 7.57 5.06 9.52
C VAL A 238 7.04 6.05 10.57
N HIS A 239 5.84 5.81 11.11
CA HIS A 239 5.29 6.65 12.18
C HIS A 239 6.18 6.64 13.42
N ASN A 240 6.67 5.48 13.82
CA ASN A 240 7.51 5.33 15.00
C ASN A 240 8.86 6.07 14.85
N MET A 241 9.38 6.20 13.62
CA MET A 241 10.59 6.97 13.34
C MET A 241 10.45 8.47 13.62
N ILE A 242 9.24 9.03 13.60
CA ILE A 242 8.97 10.46 13.88
C ILE A 242 9.44 10.85 15.29
N ASN A 243 9.38 9.90 16.23
CA ASN A 243 9.74 10.12 17.64
C ASN A 243 11.25 10.01 17.90
N MET A 244 12.05 9.68 16.88
CA MET A 244 13.50 9.56 17.04
C MET A 244 14.14 10.96 17.18
N PRO A 245 14.88 11.24 18.26
CA PRO A 245 15.50 12.54 18.46
C PRO A 245 16.71 12.73 17.54
N ILE A 246 16.91 13.98 17.10
CA ILE A 246 18.15 14.36 16.39
C ILE A 246 19.35 14.24 17.33
N SER A 247 20.40 13.58 16.86
CA SER A 247 21.66 13.47 17.60
C SER A 247 22.34 14.85 17.77
N LEU A 248 23.03 15.03 18.89
CA LEU A 248 23.78 16.26 19.14
C LEU A 248 24.84 16.52 18.05
N GLU A 249 25.46 15.46 17.55
CA GLU A 249 26.48 15.54 16.50
C GLU A 249 25.89 15.98 15.15
N CYS A 250 24.71 15.48 14.79
CA CYS A 250 23.97 15.96 13.63
C CYS A 250 23.64 17.45 13.77
N ALA A 251 23.06 17.86 14.91
CA ALA A 251 22.71 19.26 15.14
C ALA A 251 23.93 20.19 15.06
N ARG A 252 25.08 19.77 15.62
CA ARG A 252 26.36 20.49 15.49
C ARG A 252 26.85 20.56 14.05
N SER A 253 26.85 19.45 13.33
CA SER A 253 27.30 19.37 11.93
C SER A 253 26.44 20.23 11.00
N MET A 254 25.12 20.22 11.19
CA MET A 254 24.19 21.11 10.47
C MET A 254 24.43 22.57 10.80
N THR A 255 24.68 22.89 12.08
CA THR A 255 25.00 24.26 12.50
C THR A 255 26.30 24.73 11.87
N LYS A 256 27.32 23.86 11.80
CA LYS A 256 28.58 24.16 11.11
C LYS A 256 28.39 24.43 9.62
N MET A 257 27.51 23.65 8.99
CA MET A 257 27.24 23.73 7.56
C MET A 257 26.39 24.93 7.16
N ALA A 258 25.27 25.16 7.84
CA ALA A 258 24.27 26.16 7.47
C ALA A 258 24.32 27.43 8.33
N GLY A 259 24.78 27.33 9.58
CA GLY A 259 24.82 28.45 10.53
C GLY A 259 26.14 29.22 10.51
N CYS A 260 27.28 28.53 10.50
CA CYS A 260 28.58 29.21 10.62
C CYS A 260 28.94 30.17 9.47
N PRO A 261 28.52 29.96 8.21
CA PRO A 261 28.70 30.98 7.17
C PRO A 261 28.11 32.34 7.56
N MET A 262 26.98 32.36 8.28
CA MET A 262 26.36 33.59 8.79
C MET A 262 27.24 34.29 9.81
N CYS A 263 27.76 33.52 10.78
CA CYS A 263 28.70 34.03 11.79
C CYS A 263 30.02 34.49 11.17
N GLN A 264 30.39 33.96 10.01
CA GLN A 264 31.57 34.37 9.25
C GLN A 264 31.30 35.52 8.26
N GLY A 265 30.12 36.16 8.30
CA GLY A 265 29.79 37.30 7.44
C GLY A 265 29.44 36.93 6.00
N TYR A 266 29.10 35.67 5.73
CA TYR A 266 28.69 35.16 4.42
C TYR A 266 27.23 34.68 4.44
N PRO A 267 26.25 35.59 4.56
CA PRO A 267 24.85 35.22 4.78
C PRO A 267 24.18 34.47 3.61
N ASN A 268 24.68 34.66 2.40
CA ASN A 268 24.14 34.06 1.18
C ASN A 268 24.92 32.83 0.70
N LEU A 269 25.95 32.41 1.46
CA LEU A 269 26.78 31.27 1.06
C LEU A 269 26.05 29.97 1.36
N LYS A 270 25.65 29.27 0.30
CA LYS A 270 25.06 27.93 0.42
C LYS A 270 26.16 26.88 0.59
N PRO A 271 25.92 25.80 1.36
CA PRO A 271 26.86 24.70 1.48
C PRO A 271 27.02 23.98 0.13
N CYS A 272 28.23 23.51 -0.15
CA CYS A 272 28.50 22.67 -1.33
C CYS A 272 27.65 21.40 -1.27
N TYR A 273 27.22 20.88 -2.43
CA TYR A 273 26.38 19.68 -2.51
C TYR A 273 26.95 18.50 -1.72
N ASN A 274 28.21 18.11 -1.96
CA ASN A 274 28.83 16.99 -1.28
C ASN A 274 28.97 17.21 0.23
N TYR A 275 29.20 18.47 0.66
CA TYR A 275 29.26 18.79 2.09
C TYR A 275 27.88 18.60 2.73
N CYS A 276 26.83 19.11 2.06
CA CYS A 276 25.44 18.90 2.47
C CYS A 276 25.07 17.42 2.54
N ALA A 277 25.32 16.67 1.47
CA ALA A 277 25.01 15.25 1.41
C ALA A 277 25.69 14.46 2.54
N ASN A 278 26.96 14.74 2.84
CA ASN A 278 27.69 14.05 3.91
C ASN A 278 27.13 14.38 5.31
N VAL A 279 26.78 15.63 5.59
CA VAL A 279 26.14 16.02 6.85
C VAL A 279 24.78 15.37 6.98
N MET A 280 23.97 15.41 5.92
CA MET A 280 22.63 14.82 5.91
C MET A 280 22.67 13.30 6.09
N LYS A 281 23.60 12.59 5.42
CA LYS A 281 23.81 11.14 5.62
C LYS A 281 24.12 10.82 7.08
N GLY A 282 24.99 11.58 7.74
CA GLY A 282 25.27 11.41 9.16
C GLY A 282 24.06 11.69 10.05
N CYS A 283 23.20 12.63 9.65
CA CYS A 283 21.97 12.98 10.37
C CYS A 283 20.87 11.93 10.27
N VAL A 284 20.79 11.19 9.16
CA VAL A 284 19.80 10.11 8.96
C VAL A 284 20.39 8.71 9.13
N ALA A 285 21.54 8.59 9.78
CA ALA A 285 22.25 7.32 9.92
C ALA A 285 21.38 6.23 10.56
N PHE A 286 20.65 6.55 11.62
CA PHE A 286 19.75 5.59 12.27
C PHE A 286 18.59 5.16 11.38
N GLN A 287 18.02 6.08 10.60
CA GLN A 287 16.98 5.74 9.63
C GLN A 287 17.54 4.88 8.48
N SER A 288 18.79 5.12 8.08
CA SER A 288 19.45 4.37 7.02
C SER A 288 19.75 2.91 7.39
N GLU A 289 19.72 2.55 8.68
CA GLU A 289 19.79 1.14 9.08
C GLU A 289 18.60 0.32 8.56
N LEU A 290 17.43 0.95 8.35
CA LEU A 290 16.28 0.29 7.76
C LEU A 290 16.36 0.19 6.22
N ASP A 291 17.27 0.91 5.57
CA ASP A 291 17.27 1.03 4.10
C ASP A 291 17.29 -0.32 3.39
N HIS A 292 18.13 -1.26 3.84
CA HIS A 292 18.19 -2.59 3.24
C HIS A 292 16.87 -3.36 3.37
N GLU A 293 16.36 -3.49 4.60
CA GLU A 293 15.12 -4.23 4.88
C GLU A 293 13.91 -3.55 4.24
N TRP A 294 13.91 -2.22 4.15
CA TRP A 294 12.86 -1.46 3.48
C TRP A 294 12.82 -1.75 1.99
N ASN A 295 13.97 -1.80 1.31
CA ASN A 295 14.02 -2.15 -0.11
C ASN A 295 13.58 -3.60 -0.34
N VAL A 296 14.02 -4.55 0.49
CA VAL A 296 13.55 -5.95 0.44
C VAL A 296 12.03 -6.04 0.63
N PHE A 297 11.49 -5.25 1.56
CA PHE A 297 10.06 -5.14 1.81
C PHE A 297 9.29 -4.56 0.61
N VAL A 298 9.79 -3.48 0.00
CA VAL A 298 9.18 -2.86 -1.19
C VAL A 298 9.14 -3.87 -2.33
N ASP A 299 10.26 -4.56 -2.60
CA ASP A 299 10.33 -5.61 -3.63
C ASP A 299 9.34 -6.75 -3.37
N ALA A 300 9.14 -7.12 -2.10
CA ALA A 300 8.19 -8.16 -1.71
C ALA A 300 6.73 -7.72 -1.89
N ILE A 301 6.40 -6.46 -1.53
CA ILE A 301 5.08 -5.90 -1.76
C ILE A 301 4.78 -5.78 -3.25
N GLU A 302 5.74 -5.33 -4.05
CA GLU A 302 5.59 -5.20 -5.50
C GLU A 302 5.23 -6.55 -6.12
N LYS A 303 5.92 -7.62 -5.73
CA LYS A 303 5.58 -8.99 -6.14
C LYS A 303 4.17 -9.41 -5.73
N ILE A 304 3.70 -9.03 -4.53
CA ILE A 304 2.32 -9.31 -4.12
C ILE A 304 1.34 -8.52 -4.99
N ALA A 305 1.62 -7.25 -5.28
CA ALA A 305 0.81 -6.41 -6.14
C ALA A 305 0.69 -7.00 -7.55
N GLU A 306 1.80 -7.44 -8.16
CA GLU A 306 1.79 -8.14 -9.45
C GLU A 306 0.90 -9.39 -9.44
N ARG A 307 0.91 -10.16 -8.34
CA ARG A 307 0.06 -11.34 -8.20
C ARG A 307 -1.42 -10.97 -8.08
N LEU A 308 -1.73 -9.90 -7.34
CA LEU A 308 -3.09 -9.37 -7.19
C LEU A 308 -3.63 -8.77 -8.50
N LEU A 309 -2.77 -8.18 -9.33
CA LEU A 309 -3.15 -7.69 -10.66
C LEU A 309 -3.29 -8.82 -11.69
N GLY A 310 -2.85 -10.03 -11.37
CA GLY A 310 -2.88 -11.19 -12.27
C GLY A 310 -3.57 -12.41 -11.66
N PRO A 311 -2.82 -13.49 -11.36
CA PRO A 311 -3.42 -14.80 -11.06
C PRO A 311 -4.17 -14.87 -9.73
N PHE A 312 -3.92 -13.95 -8.79
CA PHE A 312 -4.55 -13.89 -7.47
C PHE A 312 -5.47 -12.67 -7.35
N ASN A 313 -5.97 -12.17 -8.49
CA ASN A 313 -6.94 -11.08 -8.50
C ASN A 313 -8.17 -11.48 -7.71
N ILE A 314 -8.47 -10.66 -6.70
CA ILE A 314 -9.52 -10.94 -5.74
C ILE A 314 -10.92 -10.74 -6.31
N GLU A 315 -11.11 -9.78 -7.22
CA GLU A 315 -12.38 -9.55 -7.92
C GLU A 315 -12.75 -10.77 -8.76
N MET A 316 -11.78 -11.27 -9.55
CA MET A 316 -11.92 -12.45 -10.40
C MET A 316 -12.25 -13.75 -9.65
N VAL A 317 -12.05 -13.78 -8.33
CA VAL A 317 -12.35 -14.94 -7.49
C VAL A 317 -13.60 -14.73 -6.65
N VAL A 318 -13.83 -13.51 -6.14
CA VAL A 318 -14.95 -13.20 -5.23
C VAL A 318 -16.25 -12.91 -5.98
N GLU A 319 -16.20 -12.21 -7.10
CA GLU A 319 -17.41 -11.89 -7.87
C GLU A 319 -18.10 -13.14 -8.42
N PRO A 320 -17.42 -14.09 -9.09
CA PRO A 320 -18.09 -15.25 -9.68
C PRO A 320 -18.31 -16.41 -8.69
N ILE A 321 -18.24 -16.20 -7.37
CA ILE A 321 -18.46 -17.27 -6.38
C ILE A 321 -19.85 -17.91 -6.59
N ASN A 322 -20.86 -17.10 -6.84
CA ASN A 322 -22.23 -17.57 -7.13
C ASN A 322 -22.26 -18.51 -8.34
N ILE A 323 -21.65 -18.12 -9.45
CA ILE A 323 -21.60 -18.91 -10.68
C ILE A 323 -20.83 -20.22 -10.42
N LYS A 324 -19.68 -20.16 -9.74
CA LYS A 324 -18.86 -21.35 -9.44
C LYS A 324 -19.56 -22.34 -8.53
N ILE A 325 -20.27 -21.86 -7.51
CA ILE A 325 -21.03 -22.76 -6.64
C ILE A 325 -22.25 -23.33 -7.38
N SER A 326 -22.88 -22.55 -8.26
CA SER A 326 -23.94 -23.05 -9.14
C SER A 326 -23.43 -24.14 -10.10
N GLU A 327 -22.25 -23.96 -10.69
CA GLU A 327 -21.55 -24.95 -11.52
C GLU A 327 -21.32 -26.27 -10.75
N ALA A 328 -20.84 -26.19 -9.50
CA ALA A 328 -20.71 -27.37 -8.64
C ALA A 328 -22.07 -28.08 -8.44
N ILE A 329 -23.13 -27.32 -8.15
CA ILE A 329 -24.48 -27.85 -7.97
C ILE A 329 -24.97 -28.55 -9.25
N MET A 330 -24.74 -27.97 -10.42
CA MET A 330 -25.09 -28.58 -11.71
C MET A 330 -24.34 -29.90 -11.93
N ASN A 331 -23.01 -29.91 -11.72
CA ASN A 331 -22.19 -31.13 -11.83
C ASN A 331 -22.72 -32.28 -10.94
N PHE A 332 -23.22 -31.94 -9.76
CA PHE A 332 -23.83 -32.90 -8.84
C PHE A 332 -25.15 -33.46 -9.37
N GLN A 333 -26.00 -32.59 -9.92
CA GLN A 333 -27.32 -32.97 -10.43
C GLN A 333 -27.21 -33.91 -11.62
N GLU A 334 -26.28 -33.63 -12.54
CA GLU A 334 -26.00 -34.46 -13.71
C GLU A 334 -25.51 -35.87 -13.30
N ASN A 335 -24.65 -35.95 -12.28
CA ASN A 335 -24.08 -37.21 -11.80
C ASN A 335 -24.87 -37.87 -10.65
N SER A 336 -26.03 -37.30 -10.30
CA SER A 336 -26.78 -37.64 -9.08
C SER A 336 -27.11 -39.13 -8.94
N GLN A 337 -27.49 -39.79 -10.04
CA GLN A 337 -27.81 -41.22 -10.02
C GLN A 337 -26.59 -42.08 -9.69
N HIS A 338 -25.44 -41.78 -10.29
CA HIS A 338 -24.19 -42.50 -10.03
C HIS A 338 -23.72 -42.27 -8.59
N VAL A 339 -23.77 -41.03 -8.12
CA VAL A 339 -23.46 -40.67 -6.73
C VAL A 339 -24.34 -41.44 -5.76
N SER A 340 -25.67 -41.42 -5.95
CA SER A 340 -26.60 -42.18 -5.10
C SER A 340 -26.31 -43.68 -5.10
N GLN A 341 -26.05 -44.29 -6.25
CA GLN A 341 -25.75 -45.73 -6.32
C GLN A 341 -24.47 -46.10 -5.57
N ARG A 342 -23.41 -45.30 -5.71
CA ARG A 342 -22.14 -45.52 -5.02
C ARG A 342 -22.30 -45.36 -3.51
N VAL A 343 -22.99 -44.32 -3.07
CA VAL A 343 -23.29 -44.10 -1.65
C VAL A 343 -24.14 -45.24 -1.09
N PHE A 344 -25.17 -45.71 -1.80
CA PHE A 344 -25.99 -46.85 -1.34
C PHE A 344 -25.19 -48.15 -1.26
N SER A 345 -24.15 -48.28 -2.07
CA SER A 345 -23.24 -49.45 -2.04
C SER A 345 -22.25 -49.37 -0.88
N GLY A 346 -21.79 -48.16 -0.52
CA GLY A 346 -20.85 -47.93 0.59
C GLY A 346 -21.52 -47.84 1.96
N CYS A 347 -22.58 -47.04 2.08
CA CYS A 347 -23.30 -46.76 3.33
C CYS A 347 -24.50 -47.68 3.58
N GLY A 348 -24.91 -48.47 2.58
CA GLY A 348 -26.11 -49.31 2.62
C GLY A 348 -27.36 -48.63 2.05
N LYS A 349 -28.41 -49.40 1.75
CA LYS A 349 -29.65 -48.85 1.20
C LYS A 349 -30.48 -48.18 2.31
N PRO A 350 -30.84 -46.90 2.16
CA PRO A 350 -31.62 -46.17 3.16
C PRO A 350 -33.09 -46.61 3.18
N ILE A 351 -33.77 -46.31 4.29
CA ILE A 351 -35.18 -46.67 4.49
C ILE A 351 -36.06 -45.72 3.66
N LEU A 352 -37.02 -46.27 2.92
CA LEU A 352 -38.04 -45.48 2.22
C LEU A 352 -38.85 -44.68 3.23
N GLY A 353 -38.95 -43.38 3.02
CA GLY A 353 -39.72 -42.50 3.89
C GLY A 353 -41.18 -42.96 3.99
N ARG A 354 -41.70 -43.07 5.22
CA ARG A 354 -43.13 -43.33 5.44
C ARG A 354 -43.93 -42.15 4.89
N ARG A 355 -44.45 -42.29 3.67
CA ARG A 355 -45.44 -41.36 3.11
C ARG A 355 -46.65 -41.35 4.06
N LYS A 356 -46.84 -40.29 4.85
CA LYS A 356 -48.11 -40.04 5.53
C LYS A 356 -49.17 -39.99 4.43
N ARG A 357 -49.98 -41.05 4.32
CA ARG A 357 -51.19 -41.04 3.48
C ARG A 357 -52.13 -40.00 4.10
N GLN A 358 -52.08 -38.76 3.62
CA GLN A 358 -53.29 -37.96 3.60
C GLN A 358 -54.19 -38.58 2.54
N VAL A 359 -55.38 -39.00 2.97
CA VAL A 359 -56.44 -39.51 2.10
C VAL A 359 -56.78 -38.40 1.10
N SER A 360 -56.62 -38.74 -0.17
CA SER A 360 -56.79 -37.84 -1.32
C SER A 360 -58.24 -37.39 -1.50
N ASN A 361 -58.44 -36.14 -1.91
CA ASN A 361 -59.42 -35.85 -2.95
C ASN A 361 -58.68 -35.26 -4.16
N SER A 362 -58.84 -35.96 -5.30
CA SER A 362 -58.54 -35.65 -6.71
C SER A 362 -57.43 -34.63 -7.08
N GLY A 363 -56.51 -35.07 -7.95
CA GLY A 363 -55.57 -34.20 -8.68
C GLY A 363 -54.18 -34.81 -8.83
N ARG A 364 -54.00 -35.69 -9.81
CA ARG A 364 -52.75 -36.40 -10.08
C ARG A 364 -51.80 -35.50 -10.91
N THR A 365 -50.85 -34.83 -10.26
CA THR A 365 -49.62 -34.33 -10.90
C THR A 365 -48.43 -34.95 -10.18
N ASN A 366 -47.65 -35.74 -10.92
CA ASN A 366 -46.48 -36.44 -10.42
C ASN A 366 -45.26 -35.53 -10.65
N SER A 367 -45.14 -34.46 -9.88
CA SER A 367 -44.00 -33.55 -9.97
C SER A 367 -42.89 -34.02 -9.03
N ARG A 368 -41.81 -34.55 -9.61
CA ARG A 368 -40.49 -34.45 -8.96
C ARG A 368 -40.24 -32.96 -8.66
N PRO A 369 -39.56 -32.58 -7.56
CA PRO A 369 -38.98 -31.25 -7.49
C PRO A 369 -37.98 -31.16 -8.65
N ALA A 370 -38.40 -30.51 -9.73
CA ALA A 370 -37.50 -30.18 -10.82
C ALA A 370 -36.66 -29.00 -10.32
N PHE A 371 -35.37 -29.23 -10.15
CA PHE A 371 -34.43 -28.13 -10.23
C PHE A 371 -34.56 -27.55 -11.65
N PRO A 372 -34.78 -26.24 -11.81
CA PRO A 372 -34.74 -25.65 -13.14
C PRO A 372 -33.34 -25.91 -13.69
N LEU A 373 -33.24 -26.63 -14.82
CA LEU A 373 -32.04 -26.60 -15.65
C LEU A 373 -31.92 -25.16 -16.11
N SER A 374 -30.79 -24.51 -15.86
CA SER A 374 -30.53 -23.16 -16.35
C SER A 374 -30.59 -23.17 -17.87
N GLU A 375 -31.62 -22.54 -18.45
CA GLU A 375 -31.56 -22.08 -19.83
C GLU A 375 -30.46 -21.02 -19.91
N THR A 376 -29.71 -21.07 -21.02
CA THR A 376 -28.63 -20.15 -21.37
C THR A 376 -29.10 -18.72 -21.22
N ILE A 377 -28.28 -17.90 -20.56
CA ILE A 377 -28.47 -16.45 -20.42
C ILE A 377 -28.32 -15.87 -21.83
N ASP A 378 -29.41 -15.35 -22.39
CA ASP A 378 -29.37 -14.47 -23.55
C ASP A 378 -28.71 -13.14 -23.12
N GLU A 379 -27.74 -12.70 -23.93
CA GLU A 379 -27.14 -11.37 -23.85
C GLU A 379 -28.26 -10.35 -24.14
N GLU A 380 -28.72 -9.61 -23.13
CA GLU A 380 -29.59 -8.45 -23.33
C GLU A 380 -28.73 -7.30 -23.89
N GLU A 381 -29.12 -6.84 -25.08
CA GLU A 381 -28.61 -5.66 -25.77
C GLU A 381 -28.77 -4.41 -24.88
N GLU A 382 -27.71 -3.61 -24.78
CA GLU A 382 -27.72 -2.29 -24.15
C GLU A 382 -28.63 -1.36 -24.97
N GLU A 383 -29.73 -0.88 -24.37
CA GLU A 383 -30.50 0.26 -24.87
C GLU A 383 -29.80 1.54 -24.39
N ASP A 384 -29.31 2.34 -25.35
CA ASP A 384 -28.77 3.68 -25.15
C ASP A 384 -29.85 4.62 -24.57
N GLU A 385 -29.64 5.13 -23.36
CA GLU A 385 -30.40 6.27 -22.83
C GLU A 385 -29.70 7.57 -23.28
N ASP A 386 -30.38 8.31 -24.17
CA ASP A 386 -30.04 9.69 -24.55
C ASP A 386 -30.11 10.61 -23.32
N GLU A 387 -28.97 11.18 -22.89
CA GLU A 387 -28.91 12.28 -21.93
C GLU A 387 -29.15 13.61 -22.65
N ASP A 388 -30.19 14.32 -22.22
CA ASP A 388 -30.53 15.70 -22.60
C ASP A 388 -29.38 16.67 -22.18
N GLU A 389 -28.69 17.28 -23.14
CA GLU A 389 -27.84 18.46 -22.92
C GLU A 389 -28.74 19.72 -22.87
N GLU A 390 -28.83 20.34 -21.69
CA GLU A 390 -29.42 21.68 -21.50
C GLU A 390 -28.46 22.76 -22.01
N ASP A 391 -28.93 23.55 -22.98
CA ASP A 391 -28.29 24.76 -23.52
C ASP A 391 -28.18 25.87 -22.45
N GLU A 392 -26.96 26.25 -22.07
CA GLU A 392 -26.67 27.55 -21.43
C GLU A 392 -26.20 28.55 -22.51
N GLU A 393 -27.09 29.48 -22.88
CA GLU A 393 -26.79 30.68 -23.67
C GLU A 393 -25.92 31.66 -22.85
N GLU A 394 -24.64 31.82 -23.20
CA GLU A 394 -23.88 33.05 -22.91
C GLU A 394 -23.77 33.88 -24.20
N GLY A 395 -24.42 35.04 -24.19
CA GLY A 395 -24.37 36.03 -25.26
C GLY A 395 -23.02 36.76 -25.28
N GLU A 396 -22.36 36.73 -26.45
CA GLU A 396 -21.30 37.67 -26.79
C GLU A 396 -21.94 38.93 -27.40
N GLU A 397 -21.85 40.05 -26.68
CA GLU A 397 -22.12 41.38 -27.23
C GLU A 397 -20.94 41.83 -28.10
N GLU A 398 -21.23 42.10 -29.36
CA GLU A 398 -20.39 42.84 -30.30
C GLU A 398 -20.31 44.32 -29.88
N GLU A 399 -19.10 44.85 -29.67
CA GLU A 399 -18.83 46.29 -29.78
C GLU A 399 -17.83 46.51 -30.92
N GLU A 400 -18.34 46.97 -32.06
CA GLU A 400 -17.60 47.69 -33.10
C GLU A 400 -17.53 49.19 -32.75
N ASP A 401 -16.30 49.73 -32.86
CA ASP A 401 -15.90 51.07 -33.31
C ASP A 401 -16.56 52.35 -32.76
N GLU A 402 -15.74 53.26 -32.19
CA GLU A 402 -15.35 54.56 -32.81
C GLU A 402 -14.57 55.50 -31.85
N GLU A 403 -13.66 56.29 -32.45
CA GLU A 403 -12.80 57.41 -31.98
C GLU A 403 -11.40 57.17 -31.38
#